data_AF-A0A556PPU6-F1
#
_entry.id   AF-A0A556PPU6-F1
#
_cell.length_a   1.000
_cell.length_b   1.000
_cell.length_c   1.000
_cell.angle_alpha   90.00
_cell.angle_beta   90.00
_cell.angle_gamma   90.00
#
_symmetry.space_group_name_H-M   'P 1'
#
loop_
_entity.id
_entity.type
_entity.pdbx_description
1 polymer ?
#
loop_
_entity_poly.entity_id
_entity_poly.type
_entity_poly.pdbx_seq_one_letter_code
_entity_poly.pdbx_strand_id
1 'polypeptide(L)'
;MESENHPIVTALIVIAFLAITGGVFIGITEYEQTVVGEFGEVETTTSWIALITWVAYGIIVGILFFAMAEVIRLLHEKNVISERSQKILREVNRELQTLNKKE
;
A
#
# COMPACT_ATOMS: atom_id res chain seq x y z
N MET A 1 13.07 -11.05 16.34
CA MET A 1 13.11 -10.52 14.97
C MET A 1 11.91 -9.61 14.82
N GLU A 2 12.00 -8.38 15.33
CA GLU A 2 11.03 -7.35 14.97
C GLU A 2 11.42 -6.90 13.57
N SER A 3 10.62 -7.27 12.57
CA SER A 3 10.63 -6.53 11.31
C SER A 3 10.15 -5.14 11.68
N GLU A 4 11.08 -4.20 11.84
CA GLU A 4 10.76 -2.79 11.87
C GLU A 4 10.03 -2.51 10.56
N ASN A 5 8.70 -2.52 10.60
CA ASN A 5 7.89 -2.24 9.43
C ASN A 5 8.27 -0.84 9.00
N HIS A 6 8.92 -0.74 7.84
CA HIS A 6 9.43 0.53 7.34
C HIS A 6 8.27 1.54 7.37
N PRO A 7 8.42 2.72 7.98
CA PRO A 7 7.30 3.64 8.22
C PRO A 7 6.55 4.00 6.92
N ILE A 8 7.26 3.95 5.79
CA ILE A 8 6.71 4.10 4.44
C ILE A 8 5.73 2.98 4.08
N VAL A 9 6.04 1.71 4.37
CA VAL A 9 5.15 0.56 4.09
C VAL A 9 3.86 0.71 4.90
N THR A 10 3.97 1.05 6.19
CA THR A 10 2.80 1.30 7.04
C THR A 10 1.96 2.47 6.53
N ALA A 11 2.59 3.57 6.13
CA ALA A 11 1.89 4.72 5.56
C ALA A 11 1.13 4.35 4.27
N LEU A 12 1.75 3.57 3.37
CA LEU A 12 1.11 3.13 2.13
C LEU A 12 -0.09 2.22 2.39
N ILE A 13 -0.02 1.33 3.37
CA ILE A 13 -1.15 0.48 3.78
C ILE A 13 -2.29 1.35 4.34
N VAL A 14 -1.98 2.34 5.17
CA VAL A 14 -3.00 3.27 5.69
C VAL A 14 -3.67 4.05 4.57
N ILE A 15 -2.89 4.57 3.60
CA ILE A 15 -3.43 5.27 2.43
C ILE A 15 -4.33 4.33 1.61
N ALA A 16 -3.97 3.06 1.44
CA ALA A 16 -4.80 2.09 0.75
C ALA A 16 -6.16 1.90 1.43
N PHE A 17 -6.19 1.77 2.76
CA PHE A 17 -7.43 1.68 3.52
C PHE A 17 -8.27 2.96 3.43
N LEU A 18 -7.64 4.13 3.51
CA LEU A 18 -8.32 5.41 3.34
C LEU A 18 -8.90 5.59 1.93
N ALA A 19 -8.22 5.11 0.90
CA ALA A 19 -8.73 5.16 -0.47
C ALA A 19 -9.99 4.30 -0.65
N ILE A 20 -9.99 3.07 -0.10
CA ILE A 20 -11.14 2.17 -0.17
C ILE A 20 -12.32 2.75 0.60
N THR A 21 -12.10 3.13 1.85
CA THR A 21 -13.16 3.69 2.71
C THR A 21 -13.68 5.02 2.18
N GLY A 22 -12.80 5.88 1.66
CA GLY A 22 -13.17 7.13 1.01
C GLY A 22 -13.99 6.92 -0.26
N GLY A 23 -13.61 5.96 -1.12
CA GLY A 23 -14.37 5.61 -2.32
C GLY A 23 -15.78 5.09 -1.99
N VAL A 24 -15.92 4.26 -0.95
CA VAL A 24 -17.23 3.80 -0.47
C VAL A 24 -18.04 4.98 0.10
N PHE A 25 -17.43 5.82 0.92
CA PHE A 25 -18.11 6.96 1.54
C PHE A 25 -18.63 7.93 0.47
N ILE A 26 -17.78 8.36 -0.46
CA ILE A 26 -18.17 9.25 -1.56
C ILE A 26 -19.24 8.59 -2.44
N GLY A 27 -19.09 7.30 -2.72
CA GLY A 27 -20.08 6.55 -3.50
C GLY A 27 -21.46 6.56 -2.85
N ILE A 28 -21.54 6.44 -1.53
CA ILE A 28 -22.80 6.52 -0.78
C ILE A 28 -23.35 7.95 -0.77
N THR A 29 -22.52 8.98 -0.59
CA THR A 29 -22.99 10.37 -0.57
C THR A 29 -23.49 10.84 -1.94
N GLU A 30 -22.90 10.33 -3.01
CA GLU A 30 -23.29 10.63 -4.39
C GLU A 30 -24.37 9.68 -4.93
N TYR A 31 -24.78 8.68 -4.13
CA TYR A 31 -25.79 7.72 -4.53
C TYR A 31 -27.17 8.37 -4.65
N GLU A 32 -27.52 9.25 -3.71
CA GLU A 32 -28.78 9.99 -3.73
C GLU A 32 -28.51 11.44 -4.12
N GLN A 33 -29.02 11.84 -5.28
CA GLN A 33 -28.93 13.22 -5.73
C GLN A 33 -30.31 13.87 -5.68
N THR A 34 -30.38 15.01 -5.02
CA THR A 34 -31.58 15.84 -4.96
C THR A 34 -31.63 16.72 -6.20
N VAL A 35 -32.63 16.50 -7.05
CA VAL A 35 -32.84 17.29 -8.26
C VAL A 35 -34.10 18.12 -8.07
N VAL A 36 -34.01 19.42 -8.33
CA VAL A 36 -35.18 20.30 -8.33
C VAL A 36 -35.79 20.24 -9.73
N GLY A 37 -36.97 19.66 -9.83
CA GLY A 37 -37.73 19.58 -11.07
C GLY A 37 -38.18 20.95 -11.56
N GLU A 38 -38.61 21.01 -12.83
CA GLU A 38 -38.99 22.25 -13.52
C GLU A 38 -40.13 23.03 -12.83
N PHE A 39 -40.94 22.35 -12.03
CA PHE A 39 -42.05 22.93 -11.26
C PHE A 39 -41.75 23.10 -9.76
N GLY A 40 -40.49 22.97 -9.34
CA GLY A 40 -40.07 23.13 -7.94
C GLY A 40 -40.30 21.90 -7.06
N GLU A 41 -40.68 20.76 -7.63
CA GLU A 41 -40.76 19.49 -6.93
C GLU A 41 -39.34 18.97 -6.63
N VAL A 42 -39.13 18.49 -5.40
CA VAL A 42 -37.86 17.90 -4.98
C VAL A 42 -37.93 16.40 -5.26
N GLU A 43 -37.24 15.95 -6.30
CA GLU A 43 -37.11 14.52 -6.60
C GLU A 43 -35.74 14.02 -6.15
N THR A 44 -35.72 12.89 -5.44
CA THR A 44 -34.48 12.17 -5.14
C THR A 44 -34.28 11.11 -6.20
N THR A 45 -33.20 11.22 -6.97
CA THR A 45 -32.81 10.20 -7.95
C THR A 45 -31.63 9.40 -7.42
N THR A 46 -31.68 8.08 -7.62
CA THR A 46 -30.59 7.18 -7.22
C THR A 46 -29.65 6.92 -8.40
N SER A 47 -28.35 7.16 -8.22
CA SER A 47 -27.32 6.91 -9.23
C SER A 47 -26.42 5.73 -8.85
N TRP A 48 -26.83 4.52 -9.27
CA TRP A 48 -26.01 3.32 -9.11
C TRP A 48 -24.67 3.39 -9.84
N ILE A 49 -24.63 4.12 -10.96
CA ILE A 49 -23.40 4.33 -11.73
C ILE A 49 -22.40 5.13 -10.88
N ALA A 50 -22.83 6.23 -10.24
CA ALA A 50 -21.96 7.02 -9.37
C ALA A 50 -21.41 6.17 -8.21
N LEU A 51 -22.26 5.41 -7.53
CA LEU A 51 -21.85 4.51 -6.45
C LEU A 51 -20.79 3.51 -6.92
N ILE A 52 -21.02 2.81 -8.02
CA ILE A 52 -20.08 1.81 -8.55
C ILE A 52 -18.77 2.46 -8.97
N THR A 53 -18.80 3.62 -9.62
CA THR A 53 -17.60 4.33 -10.07
C THR A 53 -16.71 4.71 -8.89
N TRP A 54 -17.27 5.29 -7.83
CA TRP A 54 -16.49 5.71 -6.66
C TRP A 54 -15.94 4.52 -5.84
N VAL A 55 -16.76 3.48 -5.68
CA VAL A 55 -16.31 2.24 -5.01
C VAL A 55 -15.19 1.58 -5.81
N ALA A 56 -15.35 1.44 -7.13
CA ALA A 56 -14.34 0.85 -8.00
C ALA A 56 -13.04 1.68 -8.00
N TYR A 57 -13.15 3.01 -8.04
CA TYR A 57 -12.00 3.91 -7.93
C TYR A 57 -11.24 3.69 -6.62
N GLY A 58 -11.93 3.67 -5.49
CA GLY A 58 -11.32 3.44 -4.18
C GLY A 58 -10.61 2.09 -4.08
N ILE A 59 -11.22 1.03 -4.63
CA ILE A 59 -10.63 -0.31 -4.68
C ILE A 59 -9.37 -0.33 -5.56
N ILE A 60 -9.44 0.21 -6.77
CA ILE A 60 -8.29 0.23 -7.71
C ILE A 60 -7.12 0.97 -7.09
N VAL A 61 -7.36 2.16 -6.54
CA VAL A 61 -6.33 2.96 -5.87
C VAL A 61 -5.77 2.20 -4.66
N GLY A 62 -6.63 1.60 -3.83
CA GLY A 62 -6.20 0.78 -2.69
C GLY A 62 -5.27 -0.37 -3.10
N ILE A 63 -5.61 -1.09 -4.17
CA ILE A 63 -4.78 -2.19 -4.69
C ILE A 63 -3.40 -1.66 -5.15
N LEU A 64 -3.35 -0.52 -5.83
CA LEU A 64 -2.07 0.07 -6.30
C LEU A 64 -1.16 0.43 -5.12
N PHE A 65 -1.70 1.06 -4.08
CA PHE A 65 -0.93 1.42 -2.88
C PHE A 65 -0.47 0.18 -2.10
N PHE A 66 -1.32 -0.84 -1.99
CA PHE A 66 -0.96 -2.11 -1.36
C PHE A 66 0.15 -2.83 -2.13
N ALA A 67 0.04 -2.92 -3.46
CA ALA A 67 1.06 -3.51 -4.32
C ALA A 67 2.41 -2.78 -4.19
N MET A 68 2.39 -1.44 -4.14
CA MET A 68 3.60 -0.65 -3.91
C MET A 68 4.21 -0.92 -2.53
N ALA A 69 3.39 -1.00 -1.48
CA ALA A 69 3.84 -1.32 -0.13
C ALA A 69 4.55 -2.68 -0.10
N GLU A 70 3.99 -3.68 -0.80
CA GLU A 70 4.56 -5.01 -0.90
C GLU A 70 5.89 -5.05 -1.65
N VAL A 71 5.99 -4.31 -2.76
CA VAL A 71 7.25 -4.18 -3.51
C VAL A 71 8.35 -3.57 -2.64
N ILE A 72 8.05 -2.50 -1.89
CA ILE A 72 9.02 -1.87 -0.99
C ILE A 72 9.44 -2.82 0.12
N ARG A 73 8.49 -3.57 0.70
CA ARG A 73 8.76 -4.58 1.72
C ARG A 73 9.73 -5.64 1.22
N LEU A 74 9.48 -6.20 0.03
CA LEU A 74 10.33 -7.21 -0.59
C LEU A 74 11.72 -6.68 -0.94
N LEU A 75 11.82 -5.44 -1.43
CA LEU A 75 13.11 -4.81 -1.72
C LEU A 75 13.95 -4.61 -0.44
N HIS A 76 13.30 -4.20 0.65
CA HIS A 76 13.97 -4.03 1.93
C HIS A 76 14.49 -5.36 2.46
N GLU A 77 13.68 -6.42 2.43
CA GLU A 77 14.08 -7.76 2.83
C GLU A 77 15.28 -8.27 2.02
N LYS A 78 15.26 -8.06 0.69
CA LYS A 78 16.38 -8.43 -0.19
C LYS A 78 17.67 -7.68 0.16
N ASN A 79 17.59 -6.39 0.47
CA ASN A 79 18.75 -5.60 0.86
C ASN A 79 19.34 -6.07 2.19
N VAL A 80 18.48 -6.33 3.19
CA VAL A 80 18.91 -6.86 4.50
C VAL A 80 19.61 -8.21 4.35
N ILE A 81 19.08 -9.10 3.51
CA ILE A 81 19.71 -10.41 3.23
C ILE A 81 21.06 -10.21 2.54
N SER A 82 21.14 -9.34 1.53
CA SER A 82 22.40 -9.07 0.82
C SER A 82 23.48 -8.53 1.76
N GLU A 83 23.14 -7.59 2.64
CA GLU A 83 24.06 -7.05 3.64
C GLU A 83 24.56 -8.12 4.61
N ARG A 84 23.67 -9.01 5.08
CA ARG A 84 24.05 -10.14 5.95
C ARG A 84 24.99 -11.10 5.22
N SER A 85 24.68 -11.47 3.98
CA SER A 85 25.55 -12.34 3.17
C SER A 85 26.93 -11.72 2.95
N GLN A 86 27.01 -10.42 2.67
CA GLN A 86 28.30 -9.74 2.53
C GLN A 86 29.10 -9.70 3.84
N LYS A 87 28.44 -9.49 5.00
CA LYS A 87 29.12 -9.54 6.30
C LYS A 87 29.73 -10.92 6.57
N ILE A 88 28.96 -11.98 6.35
CA ILE A 88 29.43 -13.36 6.55
C ILE A 88 30.63 -13.65 5.63
N LEU A 89 30.57 -13.26 4.36
CA LEU A 89 31.69 -13.47 3.42
C LEU A 89 32.97 -12.72 3.85
N ARG A 90 32.83 -11.51 4.42
CA ARG A 90 33.99 -10.77 4.95
C ARG A 90 34.57 -11.45 6.20
N GLU A 91 33.73 -11.94 7.09
CA GLU A 91 34.17 -12.67 8.29
C GLU A 91 34.90 -13.96 7.92
N VAL A 92 34.33 -14.78 7.03
CA VAL A 92 34.97 -16.02 6.55
C VAL A 92 36.31 -15.74 5.88
N ASN A 93 36.39 -14.73 5.01
CA ASN A 93 37.65 -14.38 4.34
C ASN A 93 38.71 -13.90 5.36
N ARG A 94 38.29 -13.13 6.37
CA ARG A 94 39.18 -12.69 7.45
C ARG A 94 39.70 -13.86 8.27
N GLU A 95 38.86 -14.85 8.60
CA GLU A 95 39.27 -16.06 9.30
C GLU A 95 40.27 -16.90 8.48
N LEU A 96 40.00 -17.09 7.18
CA LEU A 96 40.91 -17.80 6.27
C LEU A 96 42.28 -17.11 6.19
N GLN A 97 42.34 -15.79 6.10
CA GLN A 97 43.60 -15.05 6.10
C GLN A 97 44.36 -15.16 7.42
N THR A 98 43.65 -15.26 8.55
CA THR A 98 44.30 -15.47 9.85
C THR A 98 44.84 -16.88 10.03
N LEU A 99 44.20 -17.89 9.43
CA LEU A 99 44.69 -19.26 9.43
C LEU A 99 45.91 -19.42 8.54
N ASN A 100 45.88 -18.84 7.33
CA ASN A 100 46.98 -18.89 6.37
C ASN A 100 48.24 -18.10 6.80
N LYS A 101 48.15 -17.26 7.83
CA LYS A 101 49.30 -16.56 8.44
C LYS A 101 49.89 -17.32 9.64
N LYS A 102 49.24 -18.39 10.10
CA LYS A 102 49.68 -19.19 11.25
C LYS A 102 50.44 -20.46 10.85
N GLU A 103 50.37 -20.86 9.57
CA GLU A 103 51.34 -21.76 8.93
C GLU A 103 52.56 -20.95 8.45
#